data_AF-A0A0M3J756-F1
#
_entry.id   AF-A0A0M3J756-F1
#
_cell.length_a   1.000
_cell.length_b   1.000
_cell.length_c   1.000
_cell.angle_alpha   90.00
_cell.angle_beta   90.00
_cell.angle_gamma   90.00
#
_symmetry.space_group_name_H-M   'P 1'
#
loop_
_entity.id
_entity.type
_entity.pdbx_description
1 polymer ?
#
loop_
_entity_poly.entity_id
_entity_poly.type
_entity_poly.pdbx_seq_one_letter_code
_entity_poly.pdbx_strand_id
1 'polypeptide(L)'
;MSAGSSSTLSCSVQGVFSEAFQLAEAEQKMNVYAEAIDDEGTVEQFSQLAEFYSSIKNYSSAGKYHYRAKHYRKALDLLLLNGEDSEAIKTAIECVAEARDADLCKQLTDFLMGETDGIPKKNLANSFKFQDAKYLFRFYVAMQMNQEAAKTAIIIAREEQNRGSYRMAHHLLFEMHQELVHKQIKVPYEMQNNLMLLHSYLIVKVINLIHSHNHRSFLIRSLHKQIQILLKQF
;
A
#
# COMPACT_ATOMS: atom_id res chain seq x y z
N MET A 1 -36.40 24.42 -30.43
CA MET A 1 -35.11 25.10 -30.70
C MET A 1 -34.43 25.38 -29.36
N SER A 2 -33.46 24.55 -28.94
CA SER A 2 -32.31 24.93 -28.09
C SER A 2 -31.55 23.66 -27.66
N ALA A 3 -30.76 23.11 -28.58
CA ALA A 3 -29.79 22.06 -28.27
C ALA A 3 -28.59 22.28 -29.20
N GLY A 4 -27.83 23.34 -28.96
CA GLY A 4 -26.73 23.76 -29.85
C GLY A 4 -25.60 24.56 -29.22
N SER A 5 -25.62 24.81 -27.91
CA SER A 5 -24.63 25.67 -27.23
C SER A 5 -23.61 24.92 -26.37
N SER A 6 -23.82 23.62 -26.07
CA SER A 6 -22.92 22.87 -25.20
C SER A 6 -21.75 22.19 -25.93
N SER A 7 -21.88 21.89 -27.22
CA SER A 7 -20.85 21.21 -28.00
C SER A 7 -19.74 22.14 -28.50
N THR A 8 -20.05 23.41 -28.80
CA THR A 8 -19.08 24.39 -29.32
C THR A 8 -18.09 24.90 -28.27
N LEU A 9 -18.49 24.97 -26.99
CA LEU A 9 -17.61 25.38 -25.90
C LEU A 9 -16.53 24.32 -25.59
N SER A 10 -16.84 23.03 -25.74
CA SER A 10 -15.88 21.95 -25.48
C SER A 10 -14.68 21.96 -26.45
N CYS A 11 -14.91 22.29 -27.72
CA CYS A 11 -13.88 22.30 -28.75
C CYS A 11 -12.92 23.50 -28.59
N SER A 12 -13.44 24.68 -28.24
CA SER A 12 -12.61 25.87 -27.99
C SER A 12 -11.69 25.69 -26.78
N VAL A 13 -12.18 25.02 -25.74
CA VAL A 13 -11.44 24.79 -24.49
C VAL A 13 -10.34 23.74 -24.68
N GLN A 14 -10.59 22.66 -25.45
CA GLN A 14 -9.55 21.68 -25.79
C GLN A 14 -8.38 22.29 -26.58
N GLY A 15 -8.64 23.23 -27.49
CA GLY A 15 -7.60 23.93 -28.25
C GLY A 15 -6.68 24.79 -27.37
N VAL A 16 -7.25 25.54 -26.42
CA VAL A 16 -6.50 26.40 -25.49
C VAL A 16 -5.56 25.59 -24.60
N PHE A 17 -5.97 24.40 -24.19
CA PHE A 17 -5.13 23.54 -23.36
C PHE A 17 -3.94 22.94 -24.11
N SER A 18 -4.12 22.59 -25.38
CA SER A 18 -3.03 22.14 -26.24
C SER A 18 -2.02 23.25 -26.51
N GLU A 19 -2.47 24.50 -26.63
CA GLU A 19 -1.60 25.67 -26.81
C GLU A 19 -0.83 25.99 -25.52
N ALA A 20 -1.49 25.90 -24.36
CA ALA A 20 -0.85 26.07 -23.05
C ALA A 20 0.23 25.01 -22.78
N PHE A 21 0.01 23.77 -23.21
CA PHE A 21 1.02 22.70 -23.13
C PHE A 21 2.26 23.02 -23.97
N GLN A 22 2.07 23.39 -25.25
CA GLN A 22 3.17 23.74 -26.15
C GLN A 22 3.98 24.93 -25.64
N LEU A 23 3.29 25.94 -25.09
CA LEU A 23 3.95 27.09 -24.47
C LEU A 23 4.77 26.68 -23.24
N ALA A 24 4.23 25.81 -22.38
CA ALA A 24 4.94 25.31 -21.20
C ALA A 24 6.14 24.44 -21.56
N GLU A 25 6.05 23.65 -22.64
CA GLU A 25 7.15 22.86 -23.18
C GLU A 25 8.27 23.76 -23.74
N ALA A 26 7.92 24.75 -24.56
CA ALA A 26 8.87 25.71 -25.12
C ALA A 26 9.62 26.51 -24.04
N GLU A 27 8.92 26.87 -22.96
CA GLU A 27 9.47 27.62 -21.83
C GLU A 27 10.16 26.74 -20.77
N GLN A 28 10.16 25.41 -20.94
CA GLN A 28 10.63 24.43 -19.94
C GLN A 28 9.96 24.55 -18.57
N LYS A 29 8.71 25.05 -18.52
CA LYS A 29 7.91 25.27 -17.31
C LYS A 29 6.81 24.23 -17.13
N MET A 30 7.05 22.99 -17.59
CA MET A 30 6.04 21.93 -17.52
C MET A 30 5.60 21.60 -16.09
N ASN A 31 6.47 21.79 -15.09
CA ASN A 31 6.10 21.61 -13.68
C ASN A 31 5.02 22.60 -13.22
N VAL A 32 5.06 23.85 -13.71
CA VAL A 32 4.05 24.87 -13.39
C VAL A 32 2.73 24.54 -14.07
N TYR A 33 2.79 24.02 -15.30
CA TYR A 33 1.60 23.56 -16.02
C TYR A 33 0.95 22.36 -15.31
N ALA A 34 1.76 21.40 -14.88
CA ALA A 34 1.31 20.26 -14.09
C ALA A 34 0.66 20.68 -12.75
N GLU A 35 1.25 21.65 -12.05
CA GLU A 35 0.69 22.21 -10.81
C GLU A 35 -0.60 23.01 -11.06
N ALA A 36 -0.72 23.70 -12.20
CA ALA A 36 -1.93 24.43 -12.55
C ALA A 36 -3.10 23.50 -12.90
N ILE A 37 -2.81 22.31 -13.43
CA ILE A 37 -3.81 21.28 -13.72
C ILE A 37 -4.22 20.53 -12.44
N ASP A 38 -3.25 20.21 -11.59
CA ASP A 38 -3.40 19.46 -10.35
C ASP A 38 -4.38 18.27 -10.49
N ASP A 39 -5.47 18.26 -9.71
CA ASP A 39 -6.51 17.21 -9.72
C ASP A 39 -7.69 17.51 -10.66
N GLU A 40 -7.77 18.71 -11.27
CA GLU A 40 -8.91 19.14 -12.12
C GLU A 40 -8.70 18.92 -13.63
N GLY A 41 -7.58 18.30 -14.01
CA GLY A 41 -7.23 18.04 -15.40
C GLY A 41 -8.16 17.09 -16.15
N THR A 42 -8.14 17.22 -17.48
CA THR A 42 -8.77 16.27 -18.39
C THR A 42 -7.88 15.04 -18.60
N VAL A 43 -8.51 13.91 -18.96
CA VAL A 43 -7.79 12.66 -19.27
C VAL A 43 -6.75 12.85 -20.39
N GLU A 44 -7.05 13.71 -21.35
CA GLU A 44 -6.16 14.04 -22.48
C GLU A 44 -4.93 14.82 -21.99
N GLN A 45 -5.12 15.84 -21.14
CA GLN A 45 -4.02 16.61 -20.54
C GLN A 45 -3.10 15.72 -19.70
N PHE A 46 -3.68 14.85 -18.88
CA PHE A 46 -2.89 13.89 -18.10
C PHE A 46 -2.13 12.93 -18.99
N SER A 47 -2.69 12.51 -20.12
CA SER A 47 -2.00 11.64 -21.08
C SER A 47 -0.81 12.36 -21.74
N GLN A 48 -0.97 13.63 -22.13
CA GLN A 48 0.11 14.45 -22.69
C GLN A 48 1.24 14.69 -21.67
N LEU A 49 0.88 15.01 -20.43
CA LEU A 49 1.85 15.12 -19.33
C LEU A 49 2.60 13.82 -19.09
N ALA A 50 1.90 12.69 -19.12
CA ALA A 50 2.51 11.39 -18.91
C ALA A 50 3.53 11.04 -20.02
N GLU A 51 3.18 11.30 -21.29
CA GLU A 51 4.08 11.11 -22.43
C GLU A 51 5.32 12.02 -22.35
N PHE A 52 5.14 13.27 -21.94
CA PHE A 52 6.25 14.19 -21.71
C PHE A 52 7.18 13.72 -20.60
N TYR A 53 6.67 13.36 -19.42
CA TYR A 53 7.51 12.85 -18.34
C TYR A 53 8.18 11.52 -18.71
N SER A 54 7.54 10.70 -19.55
CA SER A 54 8.15 9.50 -20.11
C SER A 54 9.31 9.81 -21.04
N SER A 55 9.26 10.88 -21.85
CA SER A 55 10.35 11.27 -22.75
C SER A 55 11.59 11.74 -22.00
N ILE A 56 11.39 12.39 -20.84
CA ILE A 56 12.45 12.85 -19.93
C ILE A 56 12.95 11.70 -19.01
N LYS A 57 12.40 10.50 -19.15
CA LYS A 57 12.70 9.31 -18.32
C LYS A 57 12.37 9.50 -16.84
N ASN A 58 11.42 10.37 -16.54
CA ASN A 58 10.86 10.48 -15.19
C ASN A 58 9.66 9.52 -15.06
N TYR A 59 9.95 8.24 -14.82
CA TYR A 59 8.93 7.19 -14.81
C TYR A 59 7.95 7.29 -13.63
N SER A 60 8.38 7.82 -12.47
CA SER A 60 7.50 8.02 -11.31
C SER A 60 6.38 9.03 -11.62
N SER A 61 6.74 10.20 -12.18
CA SER A 61 5.76 11.19 -12.60
C SER A 61 4.91 10.70 -13.77
N ALA A 62 5.52 10.05 -14.77
CA ALA A 62 4.79 9.50 -15.91
C ALA A 62 3.73 8.48 -15.47
N GLY A 63 4.08 7.57 -14.56
CA GLY A 63 3.18 6.60 -13.98
C GLY A 63 2.01 7.25 -13.22
N LYS A 64 2.30 8.29 -12.41
CA LYS A 64 1.26 9.07 -11.70
C LYS A 64 0.26 9.70 -12.66
N TYR A 65 0.71 10.36 -13.73
CA TYR A 65 -0.20 10.98 -14.69
C TYR A 65 -0.95 9.96 -15.55
N HIS A 66 -0.33 8.82 -15.91
CA HIS A 66 -1.05 7.71 -16.55
C HIS A 66 -2.14 7.13 -15.65
N TYR A 67 -1.89 7.04 -14.33
CA TYR A 67 -2.91 6.64 -13.36
C TYR A 67 -4.09 7.62 -13.35
N ARG A 68 -3.82 8.94 -13.34
CA ARG A 68 -4.87 9.97 -13.45
C ARG A 68 -5.61 9.97 -14.77
N ALA A 69 -4.94 9.59 -15.86
CA ALA A 69 -5.56 9.35 -17.15
C ALA A 69 -6.36 8.01 -17.22
N LYS A 70 -6.46 7.24 -16.13
CA LYS A 70 -7.10 5.91 -16.06
C LYS A 70 -6.46 4.85 -16.97
N HIS A 71 -5.22 5.07 -17.38
CA HIS A 71 -4.43 4.11 -18.14
C HIS A 71 -3.70 3.14 -17.19
N TYR A 72 -4.45 2.37 -16.40
CA TYR A 72 -3.94 1.58 -15.27
C TYR A 72 -2.80 0.61 -15.63
N ARG A 73 -2.86 -0.05 -16.80
CA ARG A 73 -1.79 -0.97 -17.27
C ARG A 73 -0.45 -0.25 -17.47
N LYS A 74 -0.44 0.79 -18.30
CA LYS A 74 0.77 1.59 -18.55
C LYS A 74 1.26 2.28 -17.28
N ALA A 75 0.35 2.76 -16.45
CA ALA A 75 0.68 3.37 -15.18
C ALA A 75 1.44 2.39 -14.27
N LEU A 76 0.92 1.15 -14.13
CA LEU A 76 1.57 0.13 -13.32
C LEU A 76 2.95 -0.21 -13.86
N ASP A 77 3.09 -0.47 -15.17
CA ASP A 77 4.39 -0.80 -15.77
C ASP A 77 5.47 0.27 -15.50
N LEU A 78 5.12 1.54 -15.65
CA LEU A 78 6.04 2.66 -15.42
C LEU A 78 6.36 2.87 -13.93
N LEU A 79 5.39 2.68 -13.03
CA LEU A 79 5.61 2.78 -11.59
C LEU A 79 6.50 1.63 -11.09
N LEU A 80 6.31 0.42 -11.61
CA LEU A 80 7.12 -0.75 -11.26
C LEU A 80 8.54 -0.68 -11.84
N LEU A 81 8.75 0.06 -12.94
CA LEU A 81 10.08 0.31 -13.50
C LEU A 81 11.00 1.03 -12.50
N ASN A 82 10.43 1.94 -11.71
CA ASN A 82 11.08 2.65 -10.61
C ASN A 82 10.85 1.95 -9.25
N GLY A 83 10.85 0.62 -9.27
CA GLY A 83 10.45 -0.26 -8.17
C GLY A 83 11.20 -0.18 -6.83
N GLU A 84 12.11 0.78 -6.67
CA GLU A 84 12.77 1.11 -5.40
C GLU A 84 12.11 2.28 -4.66
N ASP A 85 11.32 3.09 -5.36
CA ASP A 85 10.67 4.27 -4.80
C ASP A 85 9.41 3.90 -4.01
N SER A 86 9.43 4.20 -2.72
CA SER A 86 8.32 4.01 -1.78
C SER A 86 7.04 4.69 -2.27
N GLU A 87 7.14 5.90 -2.82
CA GLU A 87 5.96 6.65 -3.25
C GLU A 87 5.39 6.08 -4.56
N ALA A 88 6.24 5.60 -5.46
CA ALA A 88 5.83 4.92 -6.67
C ALA A 88 5.07 3.62 -6.36
N ILE A 89 5.54 2.83 -5.39
CA ILE A 89 4.87 1.59 -4.96
C ILE A 89 3.51 1.88 -4.31
N LYS A 90 3.41 2.90 -3.46
CA LYS A 90 2.11 3.30 -2.87
C LYS A 90 1.10 3.70 -3.95
N THR A 91 1.54 4.52 -4.90
CA THR A 91 0.72 4.93 -6.05
C THR A 91 0.30 3.73 -6.90
N ALA A 92 1.19 2.75 -7.08
CA ALA A 92 0.89 1.51 -7.79
C ALA A 92 -0.19 0.67 -7.08
N ILE A 93 -0.14 0.58 -5.74
CA ILE A 93 -1.16 -0.11 -4.95
C ILE A 93 -2.52 0.56 -5.14
N GLU A 94 -2.59 1.90 -5.07
CA GLU A 94 -3.81 2.66 -5.29
C GLU A 94 -4.36 2.47 -6.71
N CYS A 95 -3.48 2.52 -7.71
CA CYS A 95 -3.79 2.26 -9.12
C CYS A 95 -4.46 0.89 -9.31
N VAL A 96 -3.90 -0.17 -8.74
CA VAL A 96 -4.44 -1.53 -8.88
C VAL A 96 -5.71 -1.71 -8.05
N ALA A 97 -5.79 -1.13 -6.85
CA ALA A 97 -6.98 -1.16 -6.01
C ALA A 97 -8.19 -0.45 -6.65
N GLU A 98 -7.94 0.62 -7.40
CA GLU A 98 -8.97 1.32 -8.17
C GLU A 98 -9.36 0.55 -9.44
N ALA A 99 -8.37 0.03 -10.18
CA ALA A 99 -8.60 -0.71 -11.42
C ALA A 99 -9.39 -2.01 -11.21
N ARG A 100 -9.18 -2.70 -10.08
CA ARG A 100 -9.78 -4.01 -9.73
C ARG A 100 -9.63 -5.07 -10.83
N ASP A 101 -8.59 -4.97 -11.66
CA ASP A 101 -8.26 -5.94 -12.69
C ASP A 101 -7.41 -7.08 -12.08
N ALA A 102 -7.86 -8.33 -12.23
CA ALA A 102 -7.19 -9.49 -11.67
C ALA A 102 -5.75 -9.67 -12.22
N ASP A 103 -5.51 -9.29 -13.48
CA ASP A 103 -4.19 -9.41 -14.09
C ASP A 103 -3.21 -8.40 -13.47
N LEU A 104 -3.66 -7.15 -13.26
CA LEU A 104 -2.88 -6.11 -12.58
C LEU A 104 -2.63 -6.45 -11.11
N CYS A 105 -3.61 -7.05 -10.43
CA CYS A 105 -3.46 -7.56 -9.07
C CYS A 105 -2.33 -8.58 -8.99
N LYS A 106 -2.34 -9.54 -9.92
CA LYS A 106 -1.32 -10.59 -9.98
C LYS A 106 0.05 -9.98 -10.29
N GLN A 107 0.14 -9.09 -11.28
CA GLN A 107 1.41 -8.43 -11.64
C GLN A 107 2.04 -7.69 -10.46
N LEU A 108 1.24 -6.90 -9.71
CA LEU A 108 1.73 -6.19 -8.53
C LEU A 108 2.11 -7.15 -7.39
N THR A 109 1.34 -8.21 -7.19
CA THR A 109 1.61 -9.22 -6.17
C THR A 109 2.91 -9.97 -6.48
N ASP A 110 3.08 -10.41 -7.72
CA ASP A 110 4.29 -11.08 -8.21
C ASP A 110 5.51 -10.16 -8.07
N PHE A 111 5.37 -8.86 -8.37
CA PHE A 111 6.41 -7.87 -8.14
C PHE A 111 6.80 -7.74 -6.66
N LEU A 112 5.83 -7.56 -5.75
CA LEU A 112 6.07 -7.42 -4.31
C LEU A 112 6.61 -8.72 -3.67
N MET A 113 6.30 -9.88 -4.25
CA MET A 113 6.87 -11.17 -3.85
C MET A 113 8.25 -11.44 -4.48
N GLY A 114 8.68 -10.63 -5.45
CA GLY A 114 9.95 -10.78 -6.16
C GLY A 114 9.95 -11.91 -7.20
N GLU A 115 8.80 -12.22 -7.80
CA GLU A 115 8.63 -13.23 -8.86
C GLU A 115 8.72 -12.66 -10.29
N THR A 116 8.86 -11.34 -10.47
CA THR A 116 9.10 -10.73 -11.78
C THR A 116 10.56 -10.91 -12.23
N ASP A 117 10.75 -11.21 -13.53
CA ASP A 117 12.01 -11.39 -14.27
C ASP A 117 12.50 -12.82 -14.56
N GLY A 118 11.66 -13.86 -14.45
CA GLY A 118 12.03 -15.23 -14.90
C GLY A 118 13.22 -15.86 -14.15
N ILE A 119 13.82 -15.12 -13.23
CA ILE A 119 14.78 -15.55 -12.24
C ILE A 119 14.05 -15.43 -10.92
N PRO A 120 13.64 -16.55 -10.32
CA PRO A 120 13.06 -16.51 -9.00
C PRO A 120 14.07 -15.86 -8.04
N LYS A 121 13.70 -14.76 -7.36
CA LYS A 121 14.31 -14.47 -6.05
C LYS A 121 14.08 -15.62 -5.05
N LYS A 122 13.34 -16.68 -5.41
CA LYS A 122 13.30 -17.96 -4.68
C LYS A 122 14.67 -18.65 -4.55
N ASN A 123 15.67 -18.30 -5.36
CA ASN A 123 17.05 -18.80 -5.19
C ASN A 123 17.92 -17.91 -4.28
N LEU A 124 17.41 -16.75 -3.86
CA LEU A 124 17.87 -16.08 -2.65
C LEU A 124 16.82 -16.32 -1.57
N ALA A 125 16.84 -17.51 -0.99
CA ALA A 125 16.20 -17.81 0.28
C ALA A 125 16.85 -16.97 1.40
N ASN A 126 16.73 -15.63 1.34
CA ASN A 126 17.04 -14.59 2.33
C ASN A 126 17.01 -13.18 1.72
N SER A 127 15.86 -12.70 1.21
CA SER A 127 15.53 -11.26 1.26
C SER A 127 14.07 -10.98 0.86
N PHE A 128 13.11 -11.55 1.59
CA PHE A 128 11.80 -10.90 1.67
C PHE A 128 12.02 -9.61 2.47
N LYS A 129 12.17 -8.46 1.79
CA LYS A 129 12.42 -7.21 2.52
C LYS A 129 11.19 -6.93 3.36
N PHE A 130 11.43 -6.58 4.62
CA PHE A 130 10.39 -6.23 5.58
C PHE A 130 9.47 -5.09 5.09
N GLN A 131 9.97 -4.23 4.20
CA GLN A 131 9.19 -3.15 3.59
C GLN A 131 8.18 -3.70 2.56
N ASP A 132 8.59 -4.65 1.74
CA ASP A 132 7.75 -5.30 0.71
C ASP A 132 6.55 -6.00 1.36
N ALA A 133 6.77 -6.62 2.52
CA ALA A 133 5.71 -7.24 3.32
C ALA A 133 4.63 -6.25 3.77
N LYS A 134 5.03 -5.03 4.18
CA LYS A 134 4.10 -3.98 4.60
C LYS A 134 3.29 -3.44 3.43
N TYR A 135 3.92 -3.28 2.26
CA TYR A 135 3.22 -2.89 1.04
C TYR A 135 2.21 -3.96 0.61
N LEU A 136 2.60 -5.24 0.69
CA LEU A 136 1.72 -6.36 0.39
C LEU A 136 0.52 -6.43 1.36
N PHE A 137 0.74 -6.18 2.66
CA PHE A 137 -0.34 -6.07 3.62
C PHE A 137 -1.32 -4.94 3.25
N ARG A 138 -0.80 -3.73 2.97
CA ARG A 138 -1.63 -2.58 2.58
C ARG A 138 -2.44 -2.85 1.31
N PHE A 139 -1.82 -3.51 0.33
CA PHE A 139 -2.49 -3.95 -0.89
C PHE A 139 -3.65 -4.90 -0.60
N TYR A 140 -3.44 -5.97 0.18
CA TYR A 140 -4.52 -6.91 0.51
C TYR A 140 -5.63 -6.25 1.30
N VAL A 141 -5.31 -5.30 2.18
CA VAL A 141 -6.32 -4.52 2.90
C VAL A 141 -7.13 -3.63 1.95
N ALA A 142 -6.49 -2.98 0.97
CA ALA A 142 -7.18 -2.18 -0.04
C ALA A 142 -8.13 -3.03 -0.91
N MET A 143 -7.74 -4.28 -1.17
CA MET A 143 -8.53 -5.27 -1.92
C MET A 143 -9.56 -6.04 -1.10
N GLN A 144 -9.66 -5.81 0.22
CA GLN A 144 -10.53 -6.56 1.13
C GLN A 144 -10.22 -8.07 1.16
N MET A 145 -8.98 -8.45 0.88
CA MET A 145 -8.46 -9.83 0.90
C MET A 145 -8.02 -10.20 2.32
N ASN A 146 -9.00 -10.53 3.16
CA ASN A 146 -8.83 -10.62 4.61
C ASN A 146 -7.90 -11.76 5.05
N GLN A 147 -7.95 -12.90 4.35
CA GLN A 147 -7.15 -14.08 4.68
C GLN A 147 -5.67 -13.85 4.35
N GLU A 148 -5.42 -13.26 3.19
CA GLU A 148 -4.11 -12.94 2.67
C GLU A 148 -3.46 -11.83 3.49
N ALA A 149 -4.21 -10.77 3.82
CA ALA A 149 -3.73 -9.71 4.72
C ALA A 149 -3.31 -10.27 6.09
N ALA A 150 -4.13 -11.14 6.69
CA ALA A 150 -3.83 -11.74 7.98
C ALA A 150 -2.58 -12.65 7.94
N LYS A 151 -2.45 -13.47 6.90
CA LYS A 151 -1.25 -14.31 6.69
C LYS A 151 0.01 -13.44 6.56
N THR A 152 -0.05 -12.38 5.76
CA THR A 152 1.07 -11.44 5.62
C THR A 152 1.42 -10.77 6.95
N ALA A 153 0.43 -10.36 7.74
CA ALA A 153 0.65 -9.78 9.07
C ALA A 153 1.36 -10.76 10.03
N ILE A 154 0.97 -12.05 10.01
CA ILE A 154 1.63 -13.09 10.81
C ILE A 154 3.09 -13.28 10.36
N ILE A 155 3.37 -13.29 9.05
CA ILE A 155 4.73 -13.40 8.51
C ILE A 155 5.59 -12.22 8.98
N ILE A 156 5.08 -10.99 8.91
CA ILE A 156 5.78 -9.79 9.38
C ILE A 156 6.12 -9.90 10.87
N ALA A 157 5.15 -10.32 11.69
CA ALA A 157 5.36 -10.48 13.12
C ALA A 157 6.39 -11.59 13.43
N ARG A 158 6.35 -12.70 12.69
CA ARG A 158 7.29 -13.82 12.85
C ARG A 158 8.72 -13.44 12.48
N GLU A 159 8.91 -12.61 11.46
CA GLU A 159 10.23 -12.09 11.10
C GLU A 159 10.84 -11.26 12.26
N GLU A 160 10.04 -10.42 12.91
CA GLU A 160 10.49 -9.68 14.10
C GLU A 160 10.73 -10.58 15.33
N GLN A 161 10.00 -11.69 15.46
CA GLN A 161 10.30 -12.72 16.46
C GLN A 161 11.66 -13.37 16.22
N ASN A 162 11.96 -13.73 14.96
CA ASN A 162 13.22 -14.35 14.57
C ASN A 162 14.43 -13.44 14.84
N ARG A 163 14.23 -12.12 14.75
CA ARG A 163 15.23 -11.10 15.14
C ARG A 163 15.37 -10.92 16.66
N GLY A 164 14.54 -11.60 17.46
CA GLY A 164 14.50 -11.48 18.92
C GLY A 164 13.69 -10.29 19.44
N SER A 165 13.05 -9.52 18.56
CA SER A 165 12.30 -8.30 18.85
C SER A 165 10.82 -8.57 19.17
N TYR A 166 10.54 -9.45 20.15
CA TYR A 166 9.18 -9.87 20.50
C TYR A 166 8.21 -8.73 20.85
N ARG A 167 8.71 -7.62 21.43
CA ARG A 167 7.90 -6.43 21.71
C ARG A 167 7.44 -5.76 20.42
N MET A 168 8.34 -5.65 19.45
CA MET A 168 8.06 -5.08 18.13
C MET A 168 7.10 -5.98 17.34
N ALA A 169 7.34 -7.29 17.36
CA ALA A 169 6.45 -8.28 16.75
C ALA A 169 5.00 -8.17 17.28
N HIS A 170 4.84 -8.06 18.61
CA HIS A 170 3.52 -7.84 19.22
C HIS A 170 2.91 -6.51 18.79
N HIS A 171 3.67 -5.41 18.86
CA HIS A 171 3.18 -4.07 18.50
C HIS A 171 2.67 -4.04 17.05
N LEU A 172 3.49 -4.50 16.11
CA LEU A 172 3.14 -4.52 14.68
C LEU A 172 1.92 -5.39 14.41
N LEU A 173 1.86 -6.60 14.99
CA LEU A 173 0.72 -7.48 14.80
C LEU A 173 -0.56 -6.89 15.38
N PHE A 174 -0.46 -6.18 16.51
CA PHE A 174 -1.56 -5.47 17.14
C PHE A 174 -2.05 -4.29 16.29
N GLU A 175 -1.15 -3.48 15.75
CA GLU A 175 -1.49 -2.36 14.85
C GLU A 175 -2.22 -2.87 13.60
N MET A 176 -1.70 -3.92 12.96
CA MET A 176 -2.35 -4.52 11.79
C MET A 176 -3.71 -5.14 12.15
N HIS A 177 -3.84 -5.77 13.31
CA HIS A 177 -5.12 -6.26 13.81
C HIS A 177 -6.13 -5.12 13.96
N GLN A 178 -5.73 -4.01 14.60
CA GLN A 178 -6.59 -2.85 14.77
C GLN A 178 -7.00 -2.23 13.43
N GLU A 179 -6.08 -2.17 12.46
CA GLU A 179 -6.38 -1.66 11.12
C GLU A 179 -7.48 -2.50 10.43
N LEU A 180 -7.41 -3.84 10.51
CA LEU A 180 -8.46 -4.72 9.99
C LEU A 180 -9.80 -4.48 10.70
N VAL A 181 -9.79 -4.38 12.03
CA VAL A 181 -11.02 -4.11 12.81
C VAL A 181 -11.64 -2.76 12.47
N HIS A 182 -10.82 -1.70 12.34
CA HIS A 182 -11.30 -0.37 11.96
C HIS A 182 -11.92 -0.35 10.56
N LYS A 183 -11.38 -1.15 9.63
CA LYS A 183 -11.93 -1.32 8.27
C LYS A 183 -13.10 -2.31 8.21
N GLN A 184 -13.62 -2.77 9.36
CA GLN A 184 -14.71 -3.74 9.48
C GLN A 184 -14.42 -5.08 8.76
N ILE A 185 -13.14 -5.41 8.62
CA ILE A 185 -12.68 -6.66 8.04
C ILE A 185 -12.70 -7.75 9.11
N LYS A 186 -13.31 -8.90 8.79
CA LYS A 186 -13.30 -10.06 9.69
C LYS A 186 -11.88 -10.59 9.86
N VAL A 187 -11.35 -10.47 11.07
CA VAL A 187 -10.03 -10.98 11.42
C VAL A 187 -10.06 -12.51 11.55
N PRO A 188 -9.17 -13.25 10.86
CA PRO A 188 -9.06 -14.70 11.02
C PRO A 188 -8.57 -15.11 12.42
N TYR A 189 -9.08 -16.26 12.91
CA TYR A 189 -8.71 -16.83 14.20
C TYR A 189 -7.20 -17.05 14.35
N GLU A 190 -6.51 -17.40 13.27
CA GLU A 190 -5.06 -17.64 13.29
C GLU A 190 -4.28 -16.38 13.71
N MET A 191 -4.66 -15.20 13.21
CA MET A 191 -4.01 -13.94 13.56
C MET A 191 -4.23 -13.58 15.03
N GLN A 192 -5.46 -13.79 15.51
CA GLN A 192 -5.84 -13.57 16.91
C GLN A 192 -5.06 -14.49 17.86
N ASN A 193 -4.93 -15.76 17.49
CA ASN A 193 -4.16 -16.74 18.25
C ASN A 193 -2.68 -16.36 18.32
N ASN A 194 -2.07 -15.96 17.19
CA ASN A 194 -0.67 -15.50 17.17
C ASN A 194 -0.45 -14.26 18.05
N LEU A 195 -1.38 -13.31 18.02
CA LEU A 195 -1.34 -12.12 18.89
C LEU A 195 -1.42 -12.50 20.37
N MET A 196 -2.33 -13.42 20.71
CA MET A 196 -2.49 -13.93 22.08
C MET A 196 -1.23 -14.68 22.58
N LEU A 197 -0.58 -15.46 21.72
CA LEU A 197 0.68 -16.12 22.04
C LEU A 197 1.81 -15.11 22.31
N LEU A 198 1.96 -14.10 21.46
CA LEU A 198 2.93 -13.02 21.65
C LEU A 198 2.67 -12.24 22.95
N HIS A 199 1.41 -11.95 23.22
CA HIS A 199 1.00 -11.23 24.43
C HIS A 199 1.33 -12.03 25.70
N SER A 200 0.94 -13.31 25.72
CA SER A 200 1.24 -14.25 26.81
C SER A 200 2.75 -14.36 27.06
N TYR A 201 3.54 -14.51 26.00
CA TYR A 201 5.00 -14.59 26.10
C TYR A 201 5.64 -13.33 26.70
N LEU A 202 5.23 -12.13 26.26
CA LEU A 202 5.78 -10.88 26.78
C LEU A 202 5.51 -10.71 28.28
N ILE A 203 4.34 -11.11 28.74
CA ILE A 203 4.00 -10.96 30.17
C ILE A 203 4.76 -11.99 31.00
N VAL A 204 4.87 -13.25 30.55
CA VAL A 204 5.72 -14.25 31.23
C VAL A 204 7.17 -13.77 31.31
N LYS A 205 7.68 -13.18 30.23
CA LYS A 205 9.04 -12.60 30.22
C LYS A 205 9.19 -11.50 31.27
N VAL A 206 8.22 -10.58 31.38
CA VAL A 206 8.22 -9.52 32.41
C VAL A 206 8.10 -10.11 33.83
N ILE A 207 7.25 -11.11 34.03
CA ILE A 207 7.07 -11.80 35.31
C ILE A 207 8.37 -12.46 35.79
N ASN A 208 9.10 -13.11 34.88
CA ASN A 208 10.37 -13.76 35.20
C ASN A 208 11.47 -12.76 35.58
N LEU A 209 11.45 -11.56 35.00
CA LEU A 209 12.36 -10.46 35.33
C LEU A 209 12.07 -9.80 36.68
N ILE A 210 10.81 -9.81 37.12
CA ILE A 210 10.40 -9.21 38.38
C ILE A 210 10.56 -10.22 39.51
N HIS A 211 11.39 -9.92 40.52
CA HIS A 211 11.62 -10.80 41.66
C HIS A 211 10.54 -10.69 42.75
N SER A 212 9.70 -9.65 42.71
CA SER A 212 8.68 -9.37 43.72
C SER A 212 7.33 -10.07 43.44
N HIS A 213 6.89 -10.90 44.38
CA HIS A 213 5.65 -11.70 44.29
C HIS A 213 4.36 -10.87 44.11
N ASN A 214 4.29 -9.65 44.66
CA ASN A 214 3.11 -8.79 44.57
C ASN A 214 2.92 -8.22 43.16
N HIS A 215 4.02 -7.88 42.48
CA HIS A 215 3.95 -7.41 41.10
C HIS A 215 3.67 -8.56 40.12
N ARG A 216 4.15 -9.78 40.42
CA ARG A 216 3.79 -10.98 39.63
C ARG A 216 2.29 -11.27 39.68
N SER A 217 1.67 -11.22 40.86
CA SER A 217 0.22 -11.50 41.00
C SER A 217 -0.65 -10.44 40.31
N PHE A 218 -0.22 -9.17 40.29
CA PHE A 218 -0.88 -8.11 39.54
C PHE A 218 -0.82 -8.34 38.02
N LEU A 219 0.35 -8.71 37.49
CA LEU A 219 0.52 -9.00 36.06
C LEU A 219 -0.28 -10.22 35.59
N ILE A 220 -0.38 -11.27 36.42
CA ILE A 220 -1.22 -12.44 36.14
C ILE A 220 -2.71 -12.05 36.11
N ARG A 221 -3.16 -11.15 37.00
CA ARG A 221 -4.54 -10.62 36.95
C ARG A 221 -4.76 -9.72 35.74
N SER A 222 -3.76 -8.96 35.31
CA SER A 222 -3.81 -8.17 34.08
C SER A 222 -3.90 -9.07 32.84
N LEU A 223 -3.13 -10.16 32.79
CA LEU A 223 -3.25 -11.23 31.77
C LEU A 223 -4.67 -11.77 31.71
N HIS A 224 -5.22 -12.17 32.85
CA HIS A 224 -6.57 -12.72 32.91
C HIS A 224 -7.61 -11.70 32.41
N LYS A 225 -7.50 -10.42 32.80
CA LYS A 225 -8.38 -9.36 32.30
C LYS A 225 -8.21 -9.06 30.81
N GLN A 226 -6.99 -9.01 30.29
CA GLN A 226 -6.74 -8.77 28.85
C GLN A 226 -7.20 -9.93 27.99
N ILE A 227 -6.98 -11.18 28.44
CA ILE A 227 -7.52 -12.38 27.79
C ILE A 227 -9.06 -12.33 27.82
N GLN A 228 -9.68 -11.93 28.93
CA GLN A 228 -11.14 -11.78 29.02
C GLN A 228 -11.70 -10.64 28.14
N ILE A 229 -10.96 -9.53 27.99
CA ILE A 229 -11.36 -8.42 27.10
C ILE A 229 -11.25 -8.86 25.64
N LEU A 230 -10.18 -9.56 25.27
CA LEU A 230 -10.00 -10.10 23.91
C LEU A 230 -11.03 -11.19 23.60
N LEU A 231 -11.36 -12.06 24.56
CA LEU A 231 -12.44 -13.04 24.43
C LEU A 231 -13.83 -12.41 24.26
N LYS A 232 -14.03 -11.17 24.72
CA LYS A 232 -15.27 -10.39 24.54
C LYS A 232 -15.31 -9.59 23.25
N GLN A 233 -14.19 -9.51 22.51
CA GLN A 233 -14.14 -8.95 21.16
C GLN A 233 -14.39 -10.03 20.08
N PHE A 234 -14.71 -11.26 20.51
CA PHE A 234 -15.26 -12.36 19.71
C PHE A 234 -16.73 -12.57 20.04
#